data_AF-A0A1J3IUV3-F1
#
_entry.id   AF-A0A1J3IUV3-F1
#
_cell.length_a   1.000
_cell.length_b   1.000
_cell.length_c   1.000
_cell.angle_alpha   90.00
_cell.angle_beta   90.00
_cell.angle_gamma   90.00
#
_symmetry.space_group_name_H-M   'P 1'
#
loop_
_entity.id
_entity.type
_entity.pdbx_description
1 polymer ?
#
loop_
_entity_poly.entity_id
_entity_poly.type
_entity_poly.pdbx_seq_one_letter_code
_entity_poly.pdbx_strand_id
1 'polypeptide(L)'
;YTVQVIDVFAMPQSGTGVSVEAVDPVFQMNMLEMLKRTNRPQMVVGWYHSHPGFGCWLSGVDINTQQSFEQLNKRAVSVVVDPV
;
A
#
# COMPACT_ATOMS: atom_id res chain seq x y z
N TYR A 1 1.01 19.88 7.80
CA TYR A 1 -0.08 18.94 7.49
C TYR A 1 0.17 18.11 6.21
N THR A 2 1.42 17.96 5.76
CA THR A 2 1.73 17.37 4.44
C THR A 2 2.15 15.90 4.59
N VAL A 3 1.84 15.06 3.59
CA VAL A 3 2.42 13.72 3.41
C VAL A 3 3.18 13.74 2.09
N GLN A 4 4.42 13.27 2.09
CA GLN A 4 5.26 13.20 0.89
C GLN A 4 5.50 11.72 0.54
N VAL A 5 5.09 11.33 -0.67
CA VAL A 5 5.36 10.00 -1.22
C VAL A 5 6.54 10.16 -2.18
N ILE A 6 7.68 9.55 -1.85
CA ILE A 6 8.94 9.70 -2.61
C ILE A 6 9.15 8.51 -3.56
N ASP A 7 8.69 7.32 -3.17
CA ASP A 7 8.92 6.07 -3.92
C ASP A 7 7.79 5.07 -3.61
N VAL A 8 7.63 4.08 -4.48
CA VAL A 8 6.65 2.97 -4.34
C VAL A 8 7.25 1.67 -4.86
N PHE A 9 6.75 0.54 -4.36
CA PHE A 9 7.06 -0.78 -4.92
C PHE A 9 5.80 -1.65 -4.92
N ALA A 10 5.70 -2.55 -5.89
CA ALA A 10 4.57 -3.45 -6.03
C ALA A 10 4.70 -4.65 -5.07
N MET A 11 3.56 -5.09 -4.52
CA MET A 11 3.46 -6.35 -3.81
C MET A 11 3.12 -7.49 -4.79
N PRO A 12 3.66 -8.71 -4.60
CA PRO A 12 3.27 -9.85 -5.39
C PRO A 12 1.77 -10.15 -5.19
N GLN A 13 1.06 -10.42 -6.27
CA GLN A 13 -0.36 -10.75 -6.19
C GLN A 13 -0.54 -12.20 -5.75
N SER A 14 -1.15 -12.40 -4.58
CA SER A 14 -1.78 -13.68 -4.23
C SER A 14 -3.14 -13.73 -4.93
N GLY A 15 -3.43 -14.80 -5.67
CA GLY A 15 -4.56 -14.92 -6.60
C GLY A 15 -5.96 -14.99 -5.97
N THR A 16 -6.23 -14.27 -4.88
CA THR A 16 -7.54 -14.17 -4.23
C THR A 16 -8.15 -12.78 -4.39
N GLY A 17 -8.17 -12.27 -5.63
CA GLY A 17 -9.12 -11.24 -6.08
C GLY A 17 -9.02 -9.85 -5.45
N VAL A 18 -9.35 -9.70 -4.17
CA VAL A 18 -9.48 -8.40 -3.47
C VAL A 18 -9.49 -8.65 -1.95
N SER A 19 -8.39 -9.11 -1.35
CA SER A 19 -8.34 -9.24 0.12
C SER A 19 -6.96 -8.90 0.70
N VAL A 20 -6.98 -8.50 1.97
CA VAL A 20 -5.84 -8.12 2.85
C VAL A 20 -4.70 -9.17 2.87
N GLU A 21 -4.94 -10.36 2.32
CA GLU A 21 -3.95 -11.42 2.10
C GLU A 21 -2.82 -11.03 1.13
N ALA A 22 -2.93 -9.89 0.44
CA ALA A 22 -1.93 -9.38 -0.50
C ALA A 22 -0.72 -8.69 0.17
N VAL A 23 -0.79 -8.34 1.46
CA VAL A 23 0.36 -7.79 2.19
C VAL A 23 1.12 -8.92 2.86
N ASP A 24 2.08 -9.51 2.14
CA ASP A 24 3.04 -10.45 2.74
C ASP A 24 4.03 -9.68 3.63
N PRO A 25 3.97 -9.84 4.97
CA PRO A 25 4.84 -9.10 5.88
C PRO A 25 6.32 -9.46 5.71
N VAL A 26 6.62 -10.70 5.29
CA VAL A 26 7.99 -11.17 5.06
C VAL A 26 8.55 -10.50 3.81
N PHE A 27 7.77 -10.47 2.73
CA PHE A 27 8.16 -9.76 1.52
C PHE A 27 8.41 -8.26 1.79
N GLN A 28 7.47 -7.62 2.48
CA GLN A 28 7.59 -6.19 2.81
C GLN A 28 8.82 -5.91 3.68
N MET A 29 9.09 -6.71 4.71
CA MET A 29 10.25 -6.54 5.58
C MET A 29 11.56 -6.70 4.81
N ASN A 30 11.67 -7.75 3.98
CA ASN A 30 12.86 -8.00 3.16
C ASN A 30 13.11 -6.86 2.17
N MET A 31 12.07 -6.38 1.48
CA MET A 31 12.17 -5.28 0.53
C MET A 31 12.60 -3.98 1.21
N LEU A 32 12.03 -3.65 2.37
CA LEU A 32 12.45 -2.49 3.16
C LEU A 32 13.90 -2.58 3.61
N GLU A 33 14.39 -3.77 3.96
CA GLU A 33 15.80 -3.96 4.30
C GLU A 33 16.72 -3.75 3.08
N MET A 34 16.34 -4.28 1.91
CA MET A 34 17.09 -4.09 0.67
C MET A 34 17.13 -2.61 0.26
N LEU A 35 16.03 -1.87 0.37
CA LEU A 35 15.96 -0.43 0.09
C LEU A 35 16.84 0.40 1.04
N LYS A 36 16.89 0.03 2.33
CA LYS A 36 17.79 0.69 3.28
C LYS A 36 19.26 0.58 2.86
N ARG A 37 19.66 -0.57 2.29
CA ARG A 37 21.03 -0.79 1.78
C ARG A 37 21.35 0.04 0.53
N THR A 38 20.35 0.53 -0.19
CA THR A 38 20.52 1.42 -1.36
C THR A 38 20.31 2.90 -1.04
N ASN A 39 20.43 3.27 0.25
CA ASN A 39 20.27 4.64 0.73
C ASN A 39 18.84 5.21 0.58
N ARG A 40 17.82 4.34 0.69
CA ARG A 40 16.40 4.71 0.78
C ARG A 40 15.84 4.37 2.17
N PRO A 41 16.09 5.20 3.20
CA PRO A 41 15.70 4.92 4.59
C PRO A 41 14.25 5.30 4.93
N GLN A 42 13.44 5.67 3.95
CA GLN A 42 12.07 6.15 4.17
C GLN A 42 11.19 5.05 4.79
N MET A 43 10.20 5.48 5.57
CA MET A 43 9.18 4.60 6.14
C MET A 43 7.95 4.55 5.24
N VAL A 44 7.15 3.49 5.39
CA VAL A 44 5.86 3.36 4.72
C VAL A 44 4.88 4.42 5.24
N VAL A 45 4.30 5.21 4.33
CA VAL A 45 3.33 6.28 4.64
C VAL A 45 1.91 5.96 4.19
N GLY A 46 1.70 4.79 3.58
CA GLY A 46 0.43 4.43 2.96
C GLY A 46 0.58 3.24 2.02
N TRP A 47 -0.45 3.01 1.23
CA TRP A 47 -0.53 1.95 0.24
C TRP A 47 -1.30 2.44 -0.98
N TYR A 48 -1.16 1.74 -2.10
CA TYR A 48 -1.88 2.06 -3.32
C TYR A 48 -2.38 0.80 -4.01
N HIS A 49 -3.47 0.93 -4.74
CA HIS A 49 -4.02 -0.13 -5.59
C HIS A 49 -4.77 0.48 -6.77
N SER A 50 -5.11 -0.38 -7.73
CA SER A 50 -5.80 0.04 -8.96
C SER A 50 -7.24 -0.42 -9.03
N HIS A 51 -8.13 0.43 -9.56
CA HIS A 51 -9.53 0.10 -9.89
C HIS A 51 -9.80 0.31 -11.40
N PRO A 52 -9.39 -0.63 -12.28
CA PRO A 52 -9.46 -0.43 -13.73
C PRO A 52 -10.91 -0.33 -14.26
N GLY A 53 -11.30 0.84 -14.76
CA GLY A 53 -12.60 1.11 -15.37
C GLY A 53 -13.77 1.29 -14.38
N PHE A 54 -13.49 1.42 -13.08
CA PHE A 54 -14.50 1.57 -12.03
C PHE A 54 -14.41 2.90 -11.27
N GLY A 55 -13.43 3.75 -11.60
CA GLY A 55 -13.17 5.02 -10.94
C GLY A 55 -12.49 4.89 -9.56
N CYS A 56 -12.14 6.05 -8.99
CA CYS A 56 -11.37 6.12 -7.74
C CYS A 56 -12.28 6.23 -6.51
N TRP A 57 -12.57 5.09 -5.88
CA TRP A 57 -13.35 4.98 -4.65
C TRP A 57 -12.80 3.84 -3.78
N LEU A 58 -13.22 3.78 -2.51
CA LEU A 58 -12.83 2.71 -1.58
C LEU A 58 -14.01 1.75 -1.36
N SER A 59 -13.80 0.48 -1.68
CA SER A 59 -14.73 -0.59 -1.36
C SER A 59 -14.73 -0.91 0.13
N GLY A 60 -15.68 -1.74 0.59
CA GLY A 60 -15.69 -2.21 1.98
C GLY A 60 -14.42 -2.95 2.38
N VAL A 61 -13.80 -3.69 1.44
CA VAL A 61 -12.49 -4.32 1.67
C VAL A 61 -11.41 -3.27 1.82
N ASP A 62 -11.38 -2.26 0.93
CA ASP A 62 -10.36 -1.21 0.97
C ASP A 62 -10.43 -0.40 2.27
N ILE A 63 -11.65 -0.11 2.74
CA ILE A 63 -11.87 0.57 4.02
C ILE A 63 -11.33 -0.26 5.18
N ASN A 64 -11.58 -1.57 5.19
CA ASN A 64 -11.07 -2.46 6.25
C ASN A 64 -9.53 -2.55 6.21
N THR A 65 -8.94 -2.63 5.01
CA THR A 65 -7.48 -2.58 4.82
C THR A 65 -6.90 -1.27 5.35
N GLN A 66 -7.50 -0.14 4.98
CA GLN A 66 -7.09 1.17 5.43
C GLN A 66 -7.16 1.29 6.96
N GLN A 67 -8.21 0.78 7.60
CA GLN A 67 -8.32 0.77 9.06
C GLN A 67 -7.15 0.01 9.72
N SER A 68 -6.71 -1.10 9.14
CA SER A 68 -5.52 -1.82 9.64
C SER A 68 -4.23 -0.98 9.51
N PHE A 69 -4.04 -0.28 8.39
CA PHE A 69 -2.90 0.63 8.23
C PHE A 69 -2.97 1.84 9.17
N GLU A 70 -4.16 2.37 9.44
CA GLU A 70 -4.36 3.50 10.37
C GLU A 70 -4.07 3.14 11.83
N GLN A 71 -4.27 1.88 12.22
CA GLN A 71 -3.85 1.37 13.54
C GLN A 71 -2.33 1.41 13.71
N LEU A 72 -1.57 1.18 12.63
CA LEU A 72 -0.11 1.24 12.63
C LEU A 72 0.40 2.69 12.51
N ASN A 73 -0.25 3.49 11.66
CA ASN A 73 0.09 4.89 11.44
C ASN A 73 -1.18 5.70 11.16
N LYS A 74 -1.56 6.57 12.10
CA LYS A 74 -2.75 7.45 11.99
C LYS A 74 -2.74 8.39 10.78
N ARG A 75 -1.61 8.54 10.09
CA ARG A 75 -1.47 9.35 8.87
C ARG A 75 -1.31 8.51 7.60
N ALA A 76 -1.61 7.21 7.65
CA ALA A 76 -1.56 6.33 6.49
C ALA A 76 -2.51 6.82 5.40
N VAL A 77 -2.05 6.84 4.15
CA VAL A 77 -2.85 7.26 2.99
C VAL A 77 -3.13 6.06 2.10
N SER A 78 -4.39 5.88 1.68
CA SER A 78 -4.77 4.97 0.60
C SER A 78 -4.88 5.76 -0.72
N VAL A 79 -4.16 5.32 -1.75
CA VAL A 79 -4.20 5.93 -3.09
C VAL A 79 -4.83 4.95 -4.08
N VAL A 80 -5.91 5.37 -4.73
CA VAL A 80 -6.58 4.59 -5.78
C VAL A 80 -6.22 5.17 -7.15
N VAL A 81 -5.78 4.31 -8.07
CA VAL A 81 -5.47 4.68 -9.45
C VAL A 81 -6.42 3.93 -10.40
N ASP A 82 -7.13 4.64 -11.26
CA ASP A 82 -7.79 4.01 -12.42
C ASP A 82 -6.87 4.15 -13.64
N PRO A 83 -6.25 3.07 -14.14
CA PRO A 83 -5.35 3.12 -15.28
C PRO A 83 -6.07 3.10 -16.66
N VAL A 84 -7.41 3.00 -16.69
CA VAL A 84 -8.22 2.90 -17.92
C VAL A 84 -8.92 4.23 -18.20
#